data_AF-A0A1Q9RSQ0-F1
#
_entry.id   AF-A0A1Q9RSQ0-F1
#
_cell.length_a   1.000
_cell.length_b   1.000
_cell.length_c   1.000
_cell.angle_alpha   90.00
_cell.angle_beta   90.00
_cell.angle_gamma   90.00
#
_symmetry.space_group_name_H-M   'P 1'
#
loop_
_entity.id
_entity.type
_entity.pdbx_description
1 polymer ?
#
loop_
_entity_poly.entity_id
_entity_poly.type
_entity_poly.pdbx_seq_one_letter_code
_entity_poly.pdbx_strand_id
1 'polypeptide(L)'
;MTARTGLARRCAAVLHAIVSSPTFPVRAAVGAGALVIVGVLFAGPVDGPSGLLLVAVGLALAALVLGSPTAAMLVLLVASFTRLAVEVPALPSEPMVFALLALMIATGVAALRGTLTLRFGLIEAAMVAYLLWNLLSTVWPHELPPVEPGTGAVVPVLRFIMTGTLMPFVAYVVARVAFRTERTIRPVLFLITVLAAYSAAVSIVQFTGPTALVWPQYILESQTWEGRAVGIFNQPVVNGLMMIAGFVTAMFLARERSLRPTARIAALVVAVMCVPGIYLTHTRAVWLVFGIAVVMCAVFAAGARAGFVLTLAGAVAFIALTWTTFTSSDRAAGGIGSTSEVDDRLNAMSTALWGIEQNPLLGWGIGRFAALNTYYHQVWAPTSTSGAATRSPRTRTSSGSPPSSASSGWCCGSPCCSG
;
A
#
# COMPACT_ATOMS: atom_id res chain seq x y z
N MET A 1 30.69 -36.08 -22.46
CA MET A 1 29.83 -34.89 -22.30
C MET A 1 28.44 -34.98 -22.97
N THR A 2 28.15 -36.02 -23.77
CA THR A 2 26.88 -36.17 -24.52
C THR A 2 25.73 -36.86 -23.75
N ALA A 3 25.99 -37.50 -22.60
CA ALA A 3 24.96 -38.21 -21.84
C ALA A 3 24.09 -37.30 -20.95
N ARG A 4 24.60 -36.15 -20.48
CA ARG A 4 23.86 -35.23 -19.58
C ARG A 4 22.76 -34.43 -20.30
N THR A 5 22.91 -34.18 -21.60
CA THR A 5 21.92 -33.44 -22.40
C THR A 5 20.69 -34.28 -22.75
N GLY A 6 20.84 -35.61 -22.83
CA GLY A 6 19.73 -36.53 -23.07
C GLY A 6 18.77 -36.64 -21.88
N LEU A 7 19.31 -36.65 -20.65
CA LEU A 7 18.49 -36.73 -19.42
C LEU A 7 17.64 -35.46 -19.23
N ALA A 8 18.23 -34.29 -19.43
CA ALA A 8 17.52 -33.01 -19.31
C ALA A 8 16.38 -32.88 -20.34
N ARG A 9 16.59 -33.31 -21.59
CA ARG A 9 15.54 -33.32 -22.62
C ARG A 9 14.43 -34.32 -22.33
N ARG A 10 14.75 -35.51 -21.80
CA ARG A 10 13.75 -36.51 -21.40
C ARG A 10 12.94 -36.04 -20.19
N CYS A 11 13.58 -35.43 -19.19
CA CYS A 11 12.87 -34.82 -18.05
C CYS A 11 11.96 -33.68 -18.51
N ALA A 12 12.41 -32.81 -19.41
CA ALA A 12 11.60 -31.72 -19.95
C ALA A 12 10.39 -32.23 -20.77
N ALA A 13 10.58 -33.27 -21.57
CA ALA A 13 9.49 -33.88 -22.36
C ALA A 13 8.44 -34.57 -21.46
N VAL A 14 8.88 -35.26 -20.41
CA VAL A 14 7.98 -35.89 -19.43
C VAL A 14 7.22 -34.85 -18.63
N LEU A 15 7.88 -33.78 -18.16
CA LEU A 15 7.22 -32.67 -17.47
C LEU A 15 6.20 -31.98 -18.37
N HIS A 16 6.56 -31.72 -19.63
CA HIS A 16 5.65 -31.10 -20.59
C HIS A 16 4.41 -31.98 -20.84
N ALA A 17 4.58 -33.30 -21.02
CA ALA A 17 3.47 -34.23 -21.21
C ALA A 17 2.54 -34.35 -19.99
N ILE A 18 3.10 -34.29 -18.77
CA ILE A 18 2.32 -34.30 -17.53
C ILE A 18 1.50 -33.01 -17.39
N VAL A 19 2.11 -31.87 -17.73
CA VAL A 19 1.52 -30.54 -17.55
C VAL A 19 0.52 -30.18 -18.65
N SER A 20 0.71 -30.66 -19.88
CA SER A 20 -0.21 -30.44 -21.00
C SER A 20 -1.44 -31.35 -20.99
N SER A 21 -1.55 -32.25 -20.01
CA SER A 21 -2.70 -33.12 -19.86
C SER A 21 -3.97 -32.30 -19.58
N PRO A 22 -5.10 -32.54 -20.27
CA PRO A 22 -6.38 -31.91 -19.95
C PRO A 22 -6.89 -32.25 -18.55
N THR A 23 -6.33 -33.29 -17.91
CA THR A 23 -6.61 -33.67 -16.52
C THR A 23 -5.62 -33.06 -15.52
N PHE A 24 -4.59 -32.32 -15.96
CA PHE A 24 -3.67 -31.61 -15.08
C PHE A 24 -4.33 -30.63 -14.11
N PRO A 25 -5.30 -29.77 -14.50
CA PRO A 25 -6.00 -28.92 -13.54
C PRO A 25 -6.71 -29.74 -12.44
N VAL A 26 -7.25 -30.92 -12.79
CA VAL A 26 -7.86 -31.84 -11.83
C VAL A 26 -6.80 -32.47 -10.93
N ARG A 27 -5.66 -32.91 -11.46
CA ARG A 27 -4.56 -33.51 -10.68
C ARG A 27 -3.84 -32.49 -9.79
N ALA A 28 -3.70 -31.25 -10.25
CA ALA A 28 -3.19 -30.13 -9.46
C ALA A 28 -4.19 -29.72 -8.36
N ALA A 29 -5.49 -29.76 -8.64
CA ALA A 29 -6.54 -29.57 -7.63
C ALA A 29 -6.53 -30.71 -6.59
N VAL A 30 -6.29 -31.96 -7.01
CA VAL A 30 -6.11 -33.10 -6.10
C VAL A 30 -4.82 -32.97 -5.27
N GLY A 31 -3.72 -32.52 -5.86
CA GLY A 31 -2.46 -32.28 -5.15
C GLY A 31 -2.53 -31.12 -4.16
N ALA A 32 -3.20 -30.03 -4.53
CA ALA A 32 -3.52 -28.93 -3.63
C ALA A 32 -4.47 -29.41 -2.51
N GLY A 33 -5.47 -30.23 -2.85
CA GLY A 33 -6.34 -30.91 -1.90
C GLY A 33 -5.59 -31.76 -0.88
N ALA A 34 -4.58 -32.52 -1.30
CA ALA A 34 -3.75 -33.33 -0.42
C ALA A 34 -2.87 -32.48 0.52
N LEU A 35 -2.25 -31.40 0.01
CA LEU A 35 -1.51 -30.43 0.82
C LEU A 35 -2.39 -29.72 1.85
N VAL A 36 -3.66 -29.50 1.52
CA VAL A 36 -4.65 -28.92 2.43
C VAL A 36 -5.15 -29.93 3.45
N ILE A 37 -5.36 -31.20 3.10
CA ILE A 37 -5.67 -32.24 4.10
C ILE A 37 -4.53 -32.32 5.12
N VAL A 38 -3.28 -32.25 4.67
CA VAL A 38 -2.11 -32.15 5.56
C VAL A 38 -2.16 -30.86 6.37
N GLY A 39 -2.44 -29.70 5.77
CA GLY A 39 -2.59 -28.43 6.49
C GLY A 39 -3.69 -28.43 7.55
N VAL A 40 -4.85 -29.04 7.25
CA VAL A 40 -5.99 -29.20 8.17
C VAL A 40 -5.66 -30.17 9.31
N LEU A 41 -4.94 -31.26 9.01
CA LEU A 41 -4.45 -32.19 10.02
C LEU A 41 -3.45 -31.53 10.99
N PHE A 42 -2.74 -30.49 10.55
CA PHE A 42 -1.75 -29.76 11.36
C PHE A 42 -2.26 -28.44 11.98
N ALA A 43 -3.38 -27.88 11.53
CA ALA A 43 -3.93 -26.59 12.01
C ALA A 43 -4.88 -26.72 13.21
N GLY A 44 -5.19 -27.93 13.66
CA GLY A 44 -6.11 -28.18 14.77
C GLY A 44 -7.60 -28.10 14.37
N PRO A 45 -8.50 -28.68 15.18
CA PRO A 45 -9.92 -28.77 14.86
C PRO A 45 -10.60 -27.39 14.94
N VAL A 46 -11.16 -26.94 13.81
CA VAL A 46 -12.20 -25.91 13.82
C VAL A 46 -13.52 -26.63 14.03
N ASP A 47 -14.07 -26.58 15.24
CA ASP A 47 -15.30 -27.30 15.58
C ASP A 47 -16.49 -26.78 14.74
N GLY A 48 -17.16 -27.70 14.03
CA GLY A 48 -18.44 -27.46 13.37
C GLY A 48 -18.43 -27.36 11.83
N PRO A 49 -19.62 -27.32 11.20
CA PRO A 49 -19.80 -27.27 9.74
C PRO A 49 -19.23 -25.99 9.08
N SER A 50 -18.99 -24.93 9.86
CA SER A 50 -18.32 -23.71 9.44
C SER A 50 -16.84 -23.93 9.11
N GLY A 51 -16.15 -24.85 9.80
CA GLY A 51 -14.75 -25.18 9.51
C GLY A 51 -14.57 -25.83 8.14
N LEU A 52 -15.45 -26.78 7.80
CA LEU A 52 -15.43 -27.44 6.48
C LEU A 52 -15.74 -26.47 5.34
N LEU A 53 -16.67 -25.53 5.53
CA LEU A 53 -16.96 -24.49 4.57
C LEU A 53 -15.73 -23.60 4.33
N LEU A 54 -15.04 -23.18 5.39
CA LEU A 54 -13.83 -22.36 5.30
C LEU A 54 -12.70 -23.09 4.56
N VAL A 55 -12.53 -24.39 4.83
CA VAL A 55 -11.56 -25.23 4.11
C VAL A 55 -11.94 -25.37 2.63
N ALA A 56 -13.21 -25.63 2.32
CA ALA A 56 -13.69 -25.74 0.94
C ALA A 56 -13.54 -24.42 0.15
N VAL A 57 -13.84 -23.29 0.79
CA VAL A 57 -13.63 -21.96 0.21
C VAL A 57 -12.14 -21.69 0.03
N GLY A 58 -11.30 -22.02 1.02
CA GLY A 58 -9.85 -21.92 0.93
C GLY A 58 -9.27 -22.76 -0.20
N LEU A 59 -9.79 -23.97 -0.40
CA LEU A 59 -9.43 -24.88 -1.50
C LEU A 59 -9.83 -24.33 -2.86
N ALA A 60 -11.07 -23.86 -2.99
CA ALA A 60 -11.57 -23.27 -4.23
C ALA A 60 -10.75 -22.02 -4.59
N LEU A 61 -10.45 -21.17 -3.60
CA LEU A 61 -9.58 -20.01 -3.78
C LEU A 61 -8.16 -20.43 -4.17
N ALA A 62 -7.56 -21.42 -3.51
CA ALA A 62 -6.23 -21.93 -3.84
C ALA A 62 -6.18 -22.47 -5.28
N ALA A 63 -7.17 -23.27 -5.69
CA ALA A 63 -7.26 -23.80 -7.04
C ALA A 63 -7.43 -22.68 -8.10
N LEU A 64 -8.28 -21.69 -7.81
CA LEU A 64 -8.51 -20.54 -8.69
C LEU A 64 -7.26 -19.65 -8.82
N VAL A 65 -6.58 -19.40 -7.71
CA VAL A 65 -5.34 -18.62 -7.62
C VAL A 65 -4.20 -19.30 -8.36
N LEU A 66 -4.01 -20.61 -8.15
CA LEU A 66 -2.98 -21.39 -8.86
C LEU A 66 -3.30 -21.59 -10.35
N GLY A 67 -4.57 -21.47 -10.73
CA GLY A 67 -5.01 -21.55 -12.12
C GLY A 67 -4.72 -20.30 -12.95
N SER A 68 -4.64 -19.12 -12.32
CA SER A 68 -4.48 -17.86 -13.03
C SER A 68 -3.71 -16.78 -12.23
N PRO A 69 -2.59 -16.24 -12.75
CA PRO A 69 -1.87 -15.12 -12.15
C PRO A 69 -2.74 -13.87 -11.95
N THR A 70 -3.74 -13.64 -12.81
CA THR A 70 -4.67 -12.50 -12.65
C THR A 70 -5.56 -12.68 -11.42
N ALA A 71 -6.05 -13.89 -11.18
CA ALA A 71 -6.87 -14.19 -10.01
C ALA A 71 -6.04 -14.07 -8.73
N ALA A 72 -4.80 -14.58 -8.76
CA ALA A 72 -3.84 -14.42 -7.67
C ALA A 72 -3.57 -12.94 -7.34
N MET A 73 -3.47 -12.07 -8.35
CA MET A 73 -3.31 -10.63 -8.15
C MET A 73 -4.52 -10.01 -7.45
N LEU A 74 -5.74 -10.37 -7.89
CA LEU A 74 -6.96 -9.86 -7.26
C LEU A 74 -7.02 -10.27 -5.79
N VAL A 75 -6.66 -11.51 -5.47
CA VAL A 75 -6.58 -11.99 -4.08
C VAL A 75 -5.50 -11.23 -3.29
N LEU A 76 -4.33 -10.97 -3.88
CA LEU A 76 -3.30 -10.14 -3.25
C LEU A 76 -3.82 -8.72 -2.94
N LEU A 77 -4.55 -8.09 -3.86
CA LEU A 77 -5.13 -6.76 -3.64
C LEU A 77 -6.16 -6.77 -2.50
N VAL A 78 -7.03 -7.78 -2.43
CA VAL A 78 -7.98 -7.93 -1.32
C VAL A 78 -7.25 -8.18 0.00
N ALA A 79 -6.29 -9.11 0.03
CA ALA A 79 -5.54 -9.40 1.24
C ALA A 79 -4.69 -8.21 1.71
N SER A 80 -4.21 -7.37 0.80
CA SER A 80 -3.50 -6.13 1.12
C SER A 80 -4.46 -5.08 1.70
N PHE A 81 -5.68 -5.00 1.14
CA PHE A 81 -6.72 -4.09 1.63
C PHE A 81 -7.20 -4.46 3.03
N THR A 82 -7.41 -5.75 3.30
CA THR A 82 -7.92 -6.25 4.58
C THR A 82 -6.83 -6.61 5.57
N ARG A 83 -5.56 -6.27 5.29
CA ARG A 83 -4.39 -6.70 6.08
C ARG A 83 -4.52 -6.44 7.58
N LEU A 84 -5.01 -5.26 7.97
CA LEU A 84 -5.18 -4.88 9.38
C LEU A 84 -6.50 -5.40 9.98
N ALA A 85 -7.50 -5.70 9.14
CA ALA A 85 -8.82 -6.16 9.58
C ALA A 85 -8.86 -7.67 9.84
N VAL A 86 -8.04 -8.43 9.12
CA VAL A 86 -8.03 -9.89 9.16
C VAL A 86 -6.72 -10.36 9.77
N GLU A 87 -6.71 -10.41 11.10
CA GLU A 87 -5.67 -11.12 11.85
C GLU A 87 -6.15 -12.53 12.14
N VAL A 88 -5.35 -13.52 11.73
CA VAL A 88 -5.64 -14.93 11.99
C VAL A 88 -4.60 -15.41 12.99
N PRO A 89 -4.93 -15.54 14.29
CA PRO A 89 -3.96 -15.87 15.33
C PRO A 89 -3.21 -17.19 15.08
N ALA A 90 -3.83 -18.12 14.35
CA ALA A 90 -3.26 -19.42 14.03
C ALA A 90 -2.22 -19.39 12.88
N LEU A 91 -2.12 -18.29 12.12
CA LEU A 91 -1.20 -18.22 10.99
C LEU A 91 0.16 -17.64 11.42
N PRO A 92 1.29 -18.22 10.95
CA PRO A 92 2.62 -17.72 11.28
C PRO A 92 2.94 -16.37 10.63
N SER A 93 2.13 -15.94 9.65
CA SER A 93 2.29 -14.68 8.94
C SER A 93 0.94 -14.12 8.47
N GLU A 94 0.92 -12.84 8.09
CA GLU A 94 -0.29 -12.18 7.58
C GLU A 94 -0.83 -12.85 6.30
N PRO A 95 -2.16 -12.87 6.10
CA PRO A 95 -2.79 -13.40 4.89
C PRO A 95 -2.22 -12.83 3.59
N MET A 96 -1.81 -11.56 3.61
CA MET A 96 -1.19 -10.86 2.50
C MET A 96 0.12 -11.51 2.03
N VAL A 97 0.92 -12.07 2.94
CA VAL A 97 2.19 -12.76 2.61
C VAL A 97 1.90 -14.06 1.84
N PHE A 98 0.90 -14.81 2.28
CA PHE A 98 0.46 -16.02 1.59
C PHE A 98 -0.11 -15.70 0.21
N ALA A 99 -0.88 -14.61 0.07
CA ALA A 99 -1.37 -14.16 -1.22
C ALA A 99 -0.23 -13.77 -2.17
N LEU A 100 0.83 -13.12 -1.65
CA LEU A 100 2.02 -12.80 -2.44
C LEU A 100 2.75 -14.07 -2.89
N LEU A 101 2.93 -15.04 -2.00
CA LEU A 101 3.53 -16.32 -2.33
C LEU A 101 2.71 -17.06 -3.40
N ALA A 102 1.39 -17.08 -3.25
CA ALA A 102 0.50 -17.70 -4.21
C ALA A 102 0.56 -17.02 -5.58
N LEU A 103 0.69 -15.68 -5.63
CA LEU A 103 0.94 -14.94 -6.86
C LEU A 103 2.26 -15.33 -7.53
N MET A 104 3.34 -15.45 -6.76
CA MET A 104 4.65 -15.88 -7.28
C MET A 104 4.58 -17.31 -7.83
N ILE A 105 3.94 -18.24 -7.10
CA ILE A 105 3.77 -19.63 -7.52
C ILE A 105 2.90 -19.70 -8.78
N ALA A 106 1.74 -19.05 -8.81
CA ALA A 106 0.85 -19.05 -9.97
C ALA A 106 1.54 -18.48 -11.21
N THR A 107 2.32 -17.41 -11.04
CA THR A 107 3.11 -16.81 -12.13
C THR A 107 4.21 -17.76 -12.61
N GLY A 108 4.94 -18.39 -11.68
CA GLY A 108 5.97 -19.38 -12.01
C GLY A 108 5.40 -20.58 -12.77
N VAL A 109 4.26 -21.11 -12.32
CA VAL A 109 3.56 -22.22 -13.00
C VAL A 109 3.08 -21.78 -14.39
N ALA A 110 2.51 -20.59 -14.54
CA ALA A 110 2.12 -20.07 -15.86
C ALA A 110 3.32 -19.89 -16.80
N ALA A 111 4.46 -19.42 -16.27
CA ALA A 111 5.69 -19.29 -17.05
C ALA A 111 6.24 -20.66 -17.48
N LEU A 112 6.26 -21.66 -16.58
CA LEU A 112 6.68 -23.03 -16.90
C LEU A 112 5.75 -23.72 -17.91
N ARG A 113 4.46 -23.37 -17.92
CA ARG A 113 3.49 -23.83 -18.91
C ARG A 113 3.63 -23.14 -20.27
N GLY A 114 4.46 -22.09 -20.38
CA GLY A 114 4.57 -21.28 -21.58
C GLY A 114 3.34 -20.39 -21.86
N THR A 115 2.38 -20.29 -20.94
CA THR A 115 1.21 -19.42 -21.09
C THR A 115 1.56 -17.95 -20.83
N LEU A 116 2.67 -17.71 -20.13
CA LEU A 116 3.17 -16.39 -19.78
C LEU A 116 4.67 -16.31 -20.11
N THR A 117 5.06 -15.26 -20.83
CA THR A 117 6.47 -15.00 -21.16
C THR A 117 6.98 -13.83 -20.32
N LEU A 118 7.82 -14.15 -19.32
CA LEU A 118 8.52 -13.15 -18.53
C LEU A 118 9.66 -12.57 -19.39
N ARG A 119 9.68 -11.25 -19.56
CA ARG A 119 10.76 -10.54 -20.23
C ARG A 119 11.53 -9.76 -19.17
N PHE A 120 12.80 -10.07 -19.01
CA PHE A 120 13.68 -9.36 -18.10
C PHE A 120 14.34 -8.20 -18.86
N GLY A 121 13.97 -6.97 -18.54
CA GLY A 121 14.55 -5.77 -19.12
C GLY A 121 15.36 -4.96 -18.11
N LEU A 122 15.79 -3.76 -18.52
CA LEU A 122 16.53 -2.83 -17.66
C LEU A 122 15.74 -2.40 -16.43
N ILE A 123 14.41 -2.26 -16.56
CA ILE A 123 13.53 -1.90 -15.44
C ILE A 123 13.53 -3.01 -14.39
N GLU A 124 13.35 -4.27 -14.80
CA GLU A 124 13.39 -5.41 -13.89
C GLU A 124 14.78 -5.56 -13.24
N ALA A 125 15.86 -5.33 -14.00
CA ALA A 125 17.21 -5.33 -13.46
C ALA A 125 17.39 -4.25 -12.38
N ALA A 126 16.90 -3.03 -12.62
CA ALA A 126 16.94 -1.94 -11.63
C ALA A 126 16.12 -2.27 -10.38
N MET A 127 14.94 -2.90 -10.53
CA MET A 127 14.13 -3.37 -9.41
C MET A 127 14.88 -4.42 -8.57
N VAL A 128 15.51 -5.41 -9.22
CA VAL A 128 16.30 -6.44 -8.51
C VAL A 128 17.51 -5.81 -7.81
N ALA A 129 18.23 -4.91 -8.49
CA ALA A 129 19.36 -4.21 -7.89
C ALA A 129 18.93 -3.38 -6.67
N TYR A 130 17.82 -2.65 -6.76
CA TYR A 130 17.26 -1.92 -5.63
C TYR A 130 16.85 -2.86 -4.49
N LEU A 131 16.21 -3.99 -4.77
CA LEU A 131 15.85 -4.96 -3.73
C LEU A 131 17.09 -5.54 -3.04
N LEU A 132 18.12 -5.93 -3.80
CA LEU A 132 19.39 -6.41 -3.26
C LEU A 132 20.09 -5.35 -2.42
N TRP A 133 20.04 -4.09 -2.85
CA TRP A 133 20.54 -2.96 -2.08
C TRP A 133 19.81 -2.81 -0.75
N ASN A 134 18.48 -2.95 -0.74
CA ASN A 134 17.70 -2.92 0.50
C ASN A 134 18.08 -4.08 1.44
N LEU A 135 18.29 -5.28 0.90
CA LEU A 135 18.75 -6.44 1.68
C LEU A 135 20.18 -6.26 2.20
N LEU A 136 21.08 -5.69 1.40
CA LEU A 136 22.43 -5.36 1.86
C LEU A 136 22.38 -4.34 3.01
N SER A 137 21.51 -3.35 2.90
CA SER A 137 21.28 -2.34 3.95
C SER A 137 20.76 -2.94 5.26
N THR A 138 20.15 -4.14 5.27
CA THR A 138 19.72 -4.76 6.54
C THR A 138 20.86 -5.44 7.29
N VAL A 139 21.80 -6.05 6.57
CA VAL A 139 22.93 -6.80 7.14
C VAL A 139 24.15 -5.93 7.41
N TRP A 140 24.24 -4.77 6.74
CA TRP A 140 25.34 -3.84 6.94
C TRP A 140 25.32 -3.24 8.35
N PRO A 141 26.47 -3.12 9.04
CA PRO A 141 26.53 -2.48 10.34
C PRO A 141 26.22 -0.98 10.20
N HIS A 142 25.20 -0.51 10.92
CA HIS A 142 24.80 0.90 10.96
C HIS A 142 24.98 1.47 12.36
N GLU A 143 25.31 2.76 12.45
CA GLU A 143 25.50 3.46 13.72
C GLU A 143 24.20 3.55 14.53
N LEU A 144 23.06 3.68 13.84
CA LEU A 144 21.76 3.85 14.46
C LEU A 144 20.97 2.53 14.51
N PRO A 145 20.29 2.24 15.63
CA PRO A 145 19.39 1.10 15.72
C PRO A 145 18.09 1.34 14.94
N PRO A 146 17.48 0.31 14.32
CA PRO A 146 16.18 0.41 13.66
C PRO A 146 15.05 0.36 14.71
N VAL A 147 14.97 1.37 15.57
CA VAL A 147 13.97 1.50 16.63
C VAL A 147 13.20 2.80 16.47
N GLU A 148 11.95 2.79 16.91
CA GLU A 148 11.15 4.00 17.05
C GLU A 148 11.63 4.77 18.30
N PRO A 149 12.17 5.99 18.18
CA PRO A 149 12.82 6.68 19.30
C PRO A 149 11.90 6.95 20.50
N GLY A 150 10.60 7.14 20.26
CA GLY A 150 9.62 7.43 21.31
C GLY A 150 9.22 6.20 22.15
N THR A 151 9.25 5.00 21.57
CA THR A 151 8.77 3.78 22.24
C THR A 151 9.87 2.74 22.46
N GLY A 152 11.01 2.88 21.78
CA GLY A 152 12.07 1.86 21.73
C GLY A 152 11.68 0.61 20.94
N ALA A 153 10.50 0.58 20.31
CA ALA A 153 10.04 -0.59 19.58
C ALA A 153 10.91 -0.85 18.34
N VAL A 154 11.31 -2.11 18.16
CA VAL A 154 12.13 -2.53 17.00
C VAL A 154 11.27 -2.49 15.74
N VAL A 155 11.74 -1.77 14.73
CA VAL A 155 11.11 -1.71 13.41
C VAL A 155 11.39 -3.01 12.66
N PRO A 156 10.37 -3.77 12.23
CA PRO A 156 10.57 -5.02 11.49
C PRO A 156 11.02 -4.73 10.05
N VAL A 157 12.32 -4.49 9.86
CA VAL A 157 12.92 -4.05 8.58
C VAL A 157 12.58 -5.00 7.42
N LEU A 158 12.61 -6.32 7.65
CA LEU A 158 12.29 -7.28 6.59
C LEU A 158 10.82 -7.18 6.14
N ARG A 159 9.90 -6.97 7.08
CA ARG A 159 8.48 -6.74 6.77
C ARG A 159 8.34 -5.45 5.96
N PHE A 160 9.07 -4.39 6.32
CA PHE A 160 9.08 -3.13 5.57
C PHE A 160 9.57 -3.32 4.12
N ILE A 161 10.66 -4.05 3.89
CA ILE A 161 11.17 -4.36 2.54
C ILE A 161 10.15 -5.20 1.75
N MET A 162 9.56 -6.20 2.39
CA MET A 162 8.56 -7.06 1.77
C MET A 162 7.35 -6.27 1.29
N THR A 163 6.77 -5.44 2.15
CA THR A 163 5.55 -4.68 1.83
C THR A 163 5.82 -3.45 0.97
N GLY A 164 6.93 -2.75 1.22
CA GLY A 164 7.26 -1.48 0.57
C GLY A 164 7.99 -1.65 -0.78
N THR A 165 8.65 -2.79 -1.02
CA THR A 165 9.48 -2.99 -2.22
C THR A 165 9.14 -4.28 -2.96
N LEU A 166 9.31 -5.44 -2.32
CA LEU A 166 9.17 -6.73 -2.99
C LEU A 166 7.78 -6.92 -3.58
N MET A 167 6.74 -6.65 -2.80
CA MET A 167 5.36 -6.84 -3.22
C MET A 167 4.96 -5.92 -4.38
N PRO A 168 5.19 -4.59 -4.35
CA PRO A 168 5.00 -3.73 -5.51
C PRO A 168 5.77 -4.19 -6.76
N PHE A 169 7.01 -4.65 -6.61
CA PHE A 169 7.82 -5.12 -7.75
C PHE A 169 7.27 -6.40 -8.36
N VAL A 170 6.92 -7.39 -7.54
CA VAL A 170 6.25 -8.61 -8.00
C VAL A 170 4.91 -8.26 -8.66
N ALA A 171 4.12 -7.39 -8.03
CA ALA A 171 2.85 -6.94 -8.57
C ALA A 171 3.01 -6.27 -9.93
N TYR A 172 4.01 -5.39 -10.09
CA TYR A 172 4.34 -4.74 -11.36
C TYR A 172 4.71 -5.76 -12.44
N VAL A 173 5.67 -6.66 -12.15
CA VAL A 173 6.15 -7.66 -13.13
C VAL A 173 5.00 -8.53 -13.61
N VAL A 174 4.19 -9.04 -12.68
CA VAL A 174 3.03 -9.86 -13.03
C VAL A 174 2.00 -9.04 -13.79
N ALA A 175 1.74 -7.79 -13.37
CA ALA A 175 0.74 -6.97 -14.02
C ALA A 175 1.09 -6.68 -15.48
N ARG A 176 2.36 -6.38 -15.76
CA ARG A 176 2.88 -6.11 -17.12
C ARG A 176 2.65 -7.27 -18.10
N VAL A 177 2.68 -8.51 -17.61
CA VAL A 177 2.52 -9.70 -18.45
C VAL A 177 1.09 -10.24 -18.46
N ALA A 178 0.36 -10.11 -17.35
CA ALA A 178 -0.97 -10.72 -17.17
C ALA A 178 -2.12 -9.79 -17.59
N PHE A 179 -1.96 -8.47 -17.49
CA PHE A 179 -3.02 -7.49 -17.81
C PHE A 179 -2.75 -6.80 -19.15
N ARG A 180 -2.88 -7.56 -20.26
CA ARG A 180 -2.66 -7.03 -21.63
C ARG A 180 -3.94 -6.64 -22.35
N THR A 181 -5.08 -7.09 -21.85
CA THR A 181 -6.38 -6.88 -22.51
C THR A 181 -7.32 -6.15 -21.59
N GLU A 182 -8.28 -5.44 -22.18
CA GLU A 182 -9.36 -4.79 -21.43
C GLU A 182 -10.12 -5.80 -20.56
N ARG A 183 -10.38 -7.01 -21.08
CA ARG A 183 -11.04 -8.09 -20.34
C ARG A 183 -10.31 -8.47 -19.06
N THR A 184 -8.98 -8.46 -19.07
CA THR A 184 -8.16 -8.76 -17.88
C THR A 184 -8.07 -7.58 -16.91
N ILE A 185 -8.09 -6.35 -17.40
CA ILE A 185 -8.01 -5.13 -16.58
C ILE A 185 -9.35 -4.84 -15.89
N ARG A 186 -10.46 -5.11 -16.57
CA ARG A 186 -11.82 -4.81 -16.09
C ARG A 186 -12.11 -5.35 -14.68
N PRO A 187 -11.80 -6.61 -14.32
CA PRO A 187 -11.94 -7.09 -12.94
C PRO A 187 -11.17 -6.27 -11.90
N VAL A 188 -9.98 -5.77 -12.23
CA VAL A 188 -9.17 -4.93 -11.33
C VAL A 188 -9.87 -3.59 -11.10
N LEU A 189 -10.41 -2.96 -12.16
CA LEU A 189 -11.16 -1.70 -12.04
C LEU A 189 -12.42 -1.87 -11.17
N PHE A 190 -13.15 -2.98 -11.37
CA PHE A 190 -14.29 -3.32 -10.52
C PHE A 190 -13.86 -3.52 -9.07
N LEU A 191 -12.78 -4.26 -8.84
CA LEU A 191 -12.29 -4.52 -7.50
C LEU A 191 -11.91 -3.21 -6.79
N ILE A 192 -11.10 -2.35 -7.43
CA ILE A 192 -10.73 -1.03 -6.87
C ILE A 192 -11.98 -0.21 -6.54
N THR A 193 -12.98 -0.22 -7.43
CA THR A 193 -14.25 0.50 -7.21
C THR A 193 -15.01 -0.06 -6.00
N VAL A 194 -15.05 -1.39 -5.82
CA VAL A 194 -15.70 -2.01 -4.65
C VAL A 194 -14.96 -1.69 -3.35
N LEU A 195 -13.62 -1.78 -3.34
CA LEU A 195 -12.80 -1.46 -2.17
C LEU A 195 -12.94 0.03 -1.79
N ALA A 196 -13.00 0.91 -2.78
CA ALA A 196 -13.24 2.33 -2.57
C ALA A 196 -14.67 2.63 -2.12
N ALA A 197 -15.68 1.90 -2.62
CA ALA A 197 -17.06 2.03 -2.16
C ALA A 197 -17.17 1.75 -0.66
N TYR A 198 -16.56 0.65 -0.21
CA TYR A 198 -16.49 0.33 1.21
C TYR A 198 -15.69 1.40 1.98
N SER A 199 -14.54 1.84 1.46
CA SER A 199 -13.72 2.88 2.11
C SER A 199 -14.48 4.19 2.29
N ALA A 200 -15.21 4.63 1.25
CA ALA A 200 -16.04 5.83 1.29
C ALA A 200 -17.24 5.66 2.23
N ALA A 201 -17.92 4.51 2.18
CA ALA A 201 -19.05 4.23 3.06
C ALA A 201 -18.64 4.28 4.54
N VAL A 202 -17.58 3.58 4.91
CA VAL A 202 -17.06 3.57 6.28
C VAL A 202 -16.56 4.96 6.69
N SER A 203 -15.89 5.68 5.80
CA SER A 203 -15.43 7.05 6.07
C SER A 203 -16.59 8.01 6.37
N ILE A 204 -17.74 7.86 5.70
CA ILE A 204 -18.93 8.69 5.95
C ILE A 204 -19.63 8.24 7.25
N VAL A 205 -19.90 6.94 7.37
CA VAL A 205 -20.64 6.36 8.52
C VAL A 205 -19.90 6.58 9.83
N GLN A 206 -18.56 6.60 9.83
CA GLN A 206 -17.74 6.94 10.99
C GLN A 206 -18.13 8.28 11.64
N PHE A 207 -18.59 9.27 10.86
CA PHE A 207 -18.94 10.61 11.37
C PHE A 207 -20.44 10.88 11.44
N THR A 208 -21.24 10.27 10.56
CA THR A 208 -22.67 10.61 10.43
C THR A 208 -23.63 9.47 10.75
N GLY A 209 -23.15 8.24 10.85
CA GLY A 209 -23.97 7.04 10.87
C GLY A 209 -23.87 6.25 12.17
N PRO A 210 -24.63 5.15 12.28
CA PRO A 210 -24.53 4.24 13.42
C PRO A 210 -23.18 3.52 13.39
N THR A 211 -22.40 3.69 14.45
CA THR A 211 -21.06 3.09 14.64
C THR A 211 -21.06 1.56 14.53
N ALA A 212 -22.18 0.91 14.81
CA ALA A 212 -22.36 -0.53 14.64
C ALA A 212 -22.19 -1.02 13.19
N LEU A 213 -22.36 -0.14 12.18
CA LEU A 213 -22.15 -0.49 10.77
C LEU A 213 -20.68 -0.35 10.33
N VAL A 214 -19.82 0.22 11.17
CA VAL A 214 -18.38 0.36 10.87
C VAL A 214 -17.68 -0.93 11.27
N TRP A 215 -17.22 -1.67 10.28
CA TRP A 215 -16.32 -2.79 10.49
C TRP A 215 -15.03 -2.51 9.73
N PRO A 216 -13.85 -2.86 10.27
CA PRO A 216 -13.57 -3.27 11.64
C PRO A 216 -13.68 -2.12 12.66
N GLN A 217 -13.90 -2.45 13.94
CA GLN A 217 -14.18 -1.46 15.00
C GLN A 217 -12.99 -0.56 15.33
N TYR A 218 -11.74 -0.99 15.10
CA TYR A 218 -10.56 -0.13 15.31
C TYR A 218 -10.59 1.17 14.50
N ILE A 219 -11.39 1.24 13.43
CA ILE A 219 -11.56 2.45 12.63
C ILE A 219 -12.13 3.59 13.49
N LEU A 220 -12.99 3.26 14.45
CA LEU A 220 -13.58 4.21 15.38
C LEU A 220 -12.64 4.59 16.52
N GLU A 221 -11.66 3.72 16.82
CA GLU A 221 -10.77 3.83 17.98
C GLU A 221 -9.39 4.42 17.63
N SER A 222 -9.21 4.95 16.42
CA SER A 222 -7.92 5.46 15.95
C SER A 222 -7.45 6.71 16.73
N GLN A 223 -6.70 6.50 17.80
CA GLN A 223 -6.12 7.57 18.63
C GLN A 223 -5.09 8.43 17.86
N THR A 224 -4.36 7.83 16.91
CA THR A 224 -3.30 8.53 16.17
C THR A 224 -3.84 9.63 15.23
N TRP A 225 -5.10 9.51 14.80
CA TRP A 225 -5.68 10.36 13.76
C TRP A 225 -7.10 10.80 14.12
N GLU A 226 -7.28 11.30 15.35
CA GLU A 226 -8.57 11.78 15.83
C GLU A 226 -9.20 12.80 14.86
N GLY A 227 -10.51 12.65 14.63
CA GLY A 227 -11.28 13.50 13.73
C GLY A 227 -11.00 13.28 12.23
N ARG A 228 -10.32 12.19 11.83
CA ARG A 228 -10.03 11.90 10.41
C ARG A 228 -10.54 10.54 9.97
N ALA A 229 -11.05 10.49 8.74
CA ALA A 229 -11.42 9.24 8.08
C ALA A 229 -10.16 8.40 7.77
N VAL A 230 -9.89 7.41 8.62
CA VAL A 230 -8.71 6.53 8.48
C VAL A 230 -8.97 5.28 7.64
N GLY A 231 -10.24 4.87 7.53
CA GLY A 231 -10.65 3.64 6.83
C GLY A 231 -9.95 2.38 7.34
N ILE A 232 -10.05 1.29 6.56
CA ILE A 232 -9.44 -0.01 6.91
C ILE A 232 -7.91 0.01 6.96
N PHE A 233 -7.28 1.04 6.41
CA PHE A 233 -5.84 1.19 6.44
C PHE A 233 -5.33 1.76 7.76
N ASN A 234 -6.23 2.21 8.64
CA ASN A 234 -5.91 2.96 9.84
C ASN A 234 -4.94 4.15 9.57
N GLN A 235 -5.05 4.73 8.37
CA GLN A 235 -4.21 5.84 7.92
C GLN A 235 -4.97 6.68 6.89
N PRO A 236 -5.20 7.98 7.16
CA PRO A 236 -6.06 8.81 6.31
C PRO A 236 -5.49 9.05 4.91
N VAL A 237 -4.15 9.06 4.77
CA VAL A 237 -3.48 9.25 3.48
C VAL A 237 -3.77 8.08 2.53
N VAL A 238 -3.57 6.84 2.99
CA VAL A 238 -3.75 5.64 2.15
C VAL A 238 -5.23 5.40 1.86
N ASN A 239 -6.11 5.63 2.83
CA ASN A 239 -7.55 5.60 2.62
C ASN A 239 -7.99 6.61 1.55
N GLY A 240 -7.47 7.84 1.63
CA GLY A 240 -7.69 8.88 0.63
C GLY A 240 -7.23 8.46 -0.77
N LEU A 241 -6.03 7.90 -0.90
CA LEU A 241 -5.52 7.40 -2.19
C LEU A 241 -6.38 6.28 -2.77
N MET A 242 -6.89 5.36 -1.95
CA MET A 242 -7.82 4.32 -2.39
C MET A 242 -9.13 4.93 -2.93
N MET A 243 -9.70 5.91 -2.23
CA MET A 243 -10.91 6.60 -2.71
C MET A 243 -10.67 7.43 -3.97
N ILE A 244 -9.50 8.03 -4.15
CA ILE A 244 -9.14 8.73 -5.40
C ILE A 244 -9.06 7.75 -6.56
N ALA A 245 -8.36 6.62 -6.37
CA ALA A 245 -8.29 5.57 -7.38
C ALA A 245 -9.70 5.05 -7.72
N GLY A 246 -10.51 4.78 -6.70
CA GLY A 246 -11.91 4.38 -6.81
C GLY A 246 -12.78 5.37 -7.55
N PHE A 247 -12.66 6.67 -7.24
CA PHE A 247 -13.37 7.74 -7.95
C PHE A 247 -13.05 7.69 -9.45
N VAL A 248 -11.76 7.63 -9.80
CA VAL A 248 -11.33 7.57 -11.20
C VAL A 248 -11.87 6.32 -11.89
N THR A 249 -11.69 5.13 -11.29
CA THR A 249 -12.18 3.87 -11.89
C THR A 249 -13.69 3.83 -12.01
N ALA A 250 -14.42 4.33 -11.00
CA ALA A 250 -15.86 4.41 -10.99
C ALA A 250 -16.40 5.33 -12.09
N MET A 251 -15.76 6.48 -12.32
CA MET A 251 -16.10 7.39 -13.41
C MET A 251 -15.90 6.74 -14.79
N PHE A 252 -14.83 5.98 -14.98
CA PHE A 252 -14.64 5.20 -16.21
C PHE A 252 -15.72 4.11 -16.37
N LEU A 253 -15.99 3.33 -15.33
CA LEU A 253 -17.03 2.28 -15.37
C LEU A 253 -18.43 2.84 -15.60
N ALA A 254 -18.76 4.03 -15.07
CA ALA A 254 -20.05 4.68 -15.32
C ALA A 254 -20.28 5.04 -16.80
N ARG A 255 -19.20 5.23 -17.57
CA ARG A 255 -19.23 5.56 -19.01
C ARG A 255 -19.09 4.33 -19.92
N GLU A 256 -18.74 3.18 -19.37
CA GLU A 256 -18.57 1.94 -20.12
C GLU A 256 -19.92 1.44 -20.66
N ARG A 257 -20.10 1.49 -21.99
CA ARG A 257 -21.37 1.13 -22.65
C ARG A 257 -21.67 -0.35 -22.60
N SER A 258 -20.65 -1.20 -22.45
CA SER A 258 -20.83 -2.65 -22.35
C SER A 258 -21.41 -3.10 -21.00
N LEU A 259 -21.50 -2.19 -20.01
CA LEU A 259 -22.09 -2.49 -18.70
C LEU A 259 -23.60 -2.23 -18.66
N ARG A 260 -24.28 -3.02 -17.83
CA ARG A 260 -25.70 -2.82 -17.52
C ARG A 260 -25.92 -1.42 -16.92
N PRO A 261 -27.04 -0.74 -17.23
CA PRO A 261 -27.34 0.59 -16.68
C PRO A 261 -27.26 0.66 -15.15
N THR A 262 -27.70 -0.38 -14.45
CA THR A 262 -27.63 -0.48 -12.98
C THR A 262 -26.20 -0.47 -12.46
N ALA A 263 -25.28 -1.20 -13.10
CA ALA A 263 -23.87 -1.21 -12.72
C ALA A 263 -23.21 0.16 -12.96
N ARG A 264 -23.62 0.87 -14.02
CA ARG A 264 -23.12 2.22 -14.32
C ARG A 264 -23.61 3.25 -13.30
N ILE A 265 -24.88 3.15 -12.89
CA ILE A 265 -25.45 3.98 -11.82
C ILE A 265 -24.74 3.68 -10.49
N ALA A 266 -24.53 2.40 -10.16
CA ALA A 266 -23.81 2.01 -8.95
C ALA A 266 -22.39 2.59 -8.93
N ALA A 267 -21.65 2.50 -10.05
CA ALA A 267 -20.33 3.13 -10.16
C ALA A 267 -20.42 4.66 -9.96
N LEU A 268 -21.39 5.33 -10.58
CA LEU A 268 -21.58 6.77 -10.37
C LEU A 268 -21.86 7.12 -8.90
N VAL A 269 -22.69 6.34 -8.21
CA VAL A 269 -22.95 6.50 -6.76
C VAL A 269 -21.65 6.37 -5.97
N VAL A 270 -20.82 5.38 -6.26
CA VAL A 270 -19.51 5.21 -5.61
C VAL A 270 -18.61 6.42 -5.86
N ALA A 271 -18.55 6.94 -7.09
CA ALA A 271 -17.78 8.14 -7.40
C ALA A 271 -18.27 9.34 -6.58
N VAL A 272 -19.59 9.55 -6.48
CA VAL A 272 -20.19 10.61 -5.67
C VAL A 272 -19.85 10.44 -4.19
N MET A 273 -19.91 9.22 -3.65
CA MET A 273 -19.55 8.93 -2.24
C MET A 273 -18.07 9.13 -1.94
N CYS A 274 -17.17 8.90 -2.90
CA CYS A 274 -15.74 9.09 -2.70
C CYS A 274 -15.38 10.56 -2.42
N VAL A 275 -16.12 11.53 -2.96
CA VAL A 275 -15.84 12.97 -2.77
C VAL A 275 -15.94 13.40 -1.30
N PRO A 276 -17.06 13.22 -0.58
CA PRO A 276 -17.12 13.51 0.85
C PRO A 276 -16.20 12.60 1.68
N GLY A 277 -16.00 11.33 1.30
CA GLY A 277 -15.03 10.46 1.96
C GLY A 277 -13.60 11.01 1.92
N ILE A 278 -13.16 11.51 0.75
CA ILE A 278 -11.87 12.17 0.56
C ILE A 278 -11.79 13.45 1.41
N TYR A 279 -12.86 14.25 1.45
CA TYR A 279 -12.91 15.45 2.27
C TYR A 279 -12.71 15.12 3.76
N LEU A 280 -13.43 14.11 4.28
CA LEU A 280 -13.38 13.66 5.67
C LEU A 280 -12.02 13.06 6.10
N THR A 281 -11.09 12.84 5.17
CA THR A 281 -9.71 12.47 5.55
C THR A 281 -8.94 13.62 6.22
N HIS A 282 -9.41 14.87 6.09
CA HIS A 282 -8.76 16.10 6.60
C HIS A 282 -7.24 16.14 6.32
N THR A 283 -6.86 15.67 5.13
CA THR A 283 -5.46 15.51 4.71
C THR A 283 -5.18 16.28 3.43
N ARG A 284 -4.48 17.41 3.55
CA ARG A 284 -4.16 18.33 2.45
C ARG A 284 -3.50 17.64 1.25
N ALA A 285 -2.57 16.72 1.52
CA ALA A 285 -1.88 15.97 0.47
C ALA A 285 -2.86 15.11 -0.36
N VAL A 286 -3.86 14.50 0.28
CA VAL A 286 -4.90 13.72 -0.42
C VAL A 286 -5.75 14.65 -1.27
N TRP A 287 -6.18 15.81 -0.75
CA TRP A 287 -6.95 16.78 -1.51
C TRP A 287 -6.20 17.31 -2.73
N LEU A 288 -4.90 17.59 -2.58
CA LEU A 288 -4.03 18.01 -3.67
C LEU A 288 -3.92 16.92 -4.75
N VAL A 289 -3.67 15.67 -4.35
CA VAL A 289 -3.59 14.53 -5.29
C VAL A 289 -4.93 14.32 -5.99
N PHE A 290 -6.05 14.47 -5.28
CA PHE A 290 -7.38 14.40 -5.88
C PHE A 290 -7.59 15.49 -6.93
N GLY A 291 -7.25 16.74 -6.60
CA GLY A 291 -7.32 17.87 -7.54
C GLY A 291 -6.47 17.62 -8.79
N ILE A 292 -5.23 17.17 -8.62
CA ILE A 292 -4.34 16.80 -9.74
C ILE A 292 -4.96 15.68 -10.57
N ALA A 293 -5.48 14.62 -9.95
CA ALA A 293 -6.12 13.51 -10.65
C ALA A 293 -7.34 13.97 -11.46
N VAL A 294 -8.19 14.84 -10.90
CA VAL A 294 -9.34 15.43 -11.58
C VAL A 294 -8.90 16.29 -12.77
N VAL A 295 -7.90 17.16 -12.60
CA VAL A 295 -7.36 18.00 -13.70
C VAL A 295 -6.79 17.14 -14.81
N MET A 296 -5.94 16.16 -14.46
CA MET A 296 -5.36 15.24 -15.43
C MET A 296 -6.45 14.46 -16.19
N CYS A 297 -7.48 13.95 -15.51
CA CYS A 297 -8.57 13.24 -16.15
C CYS A 297 -9.49 14.16 -16.97
N ALA A 298 -9.71 15.41 -16.55
CA ALA A 298 -10.43 16.40 -17.34
C ALA A 298 -9.74 16.68 -18.69
N VAL A 299 -8.40 16.71 -18.70
CA VAL A 299 -7.59 16.91 -19.91
C VAL A 299 -7.52 15.62 -20.75
N PHE A 300 -7.17 14.49 -20.15
CA PHE A 300 -6.77 13.29 -20.91
C PHE A 300 -7.88 12.22 -21.06
N ALA A 301 -8.89 12.16 -20.19
CA ALA A 301 -9.87 11.06 -20.18
C ALA A 301 -10.99 11.24 -21.23
N ALA A 302 -10.63 11.05 -22.51
CA ALA A 302 -11.59 11.08 -23.63
C ALA A 302 -12.81 10.17 -23.33
N GLY A 303 -14.02 10.73 -23.43
CA GLY A 303 -15.28 10.02 -23.15
C GLY A 303 -15.83 10.14 -21.72
N ALA A 304 -14.99 10.49 -20.75
CA ALA A 304 -15.37 10.74 -19.34
C ALA A 304 -15.12 12.19 -18.88
N ARG A 305 -14.47 13.03 -19.71
CA ARG A 305 -14.10 14.42 -19.40
C ARG A 305 -15.19 15.25 -18.72
N ALA A 306 -16.43 15.19 -19.22
CA ALA A 306 -17.53 16.00 -18.70
C ALA A 306 -17.77 15.78 -17.20
N GLY A 307 -17.62 14.54 -16.73
CA GLY A 307 -17.76 14.22 -15.32
C GLY A 307 -16.63 14.84 -14.47
N PHE A 308 -15.39 14.74 -14.92
CA PHE A 308 -14.25 15.36 -14.24
C PHE A 308 -14.31 16.90 -14.26
N VAL A 309 -14.74 17.51 -15.36
CA VAL A 309 -14.96 18.95 -15.47
C VAL A 309 -16.06 19.40 -14.50
N LEU A 310 -17.16 18.64 -14.40
CA LEU A 310 -18.22 18.93 -13.45
C LEU A 310 -17.71 18.84 -11.99
N THR A 311 -16.93 17.81 -11.66
CA THR A 311 -16.29 17.69 -10.34
C THR A 311 -15.35 18.86 -10.07
N LEU A 312 -14.55 19.29 -11.05
CA LEU A 312 -13.66 20.44 -10.91
C LEU A 312 -14.43 21.74 -10.68
N ALA A 313 -15.48 21.98 -11.47
CA ALA A 313 -16.35 23.15 -11.31
C ALA A 313 -17.03 23.15 -9.94
N GLY A 314 -17.51 21.98 -9.48
CA GLY A 314 -18.08 21.81 -8.15
C GLY A 314 -17.06 22.08 -7.04
N ALA A 315 -15.82 21.60 -7.19
CA ALA A 315 -14.75 21.87 -6.24
C ALA A 315 -14.40 23.35 -6.16
N VAL A 316 -14.27 24.04 -7.31
CA VAL A 316 -14.01 25.49 -7.35
C VAL A 316 -15.16 26.27 -6.72
N ALA A 317 -16.41 25.93 -7.04
CA ALA A 317 -17.57 26.55 -6.43
C ALA A 317 -17.60 26.34 -4.91
N PHE A 318 -17.32 25.12 -4.44
CA PHE A 318 -17.24 24.80 -3.01
C PHE A 318 -16.16 25.63 -2.30
N ILE A 319 -14.94 25.71 -2.87
CA ILE A 319 -13.85 26.51 -2.31
C ILE A 319 -14.21 28.00 -2.28
N ALA A 320 -14.84 28.52 -3.35
CA ALA A 320 -15.26 29.91 -3.40
C ALA A 320 -16.32 30.23 -2.33
N LEU A 321 -17.29 29.33 -2.11
CA LEU A 321 -18.32 29.46 -1.08
C LEU A 321 -17.77 29.32 0.35
N THR A 322 -16.67 28.59 0.53
CA THR A 322 -16.05 28.31 1.82
C THR A 322 -14.72 29.04 2.01
N TRP A 323 -14.48 30.13 1.27
CA TRP A 323 -13.18 30.79 1.19
C TRP A 323 -12.57 31.15 2.55
N THR A 324 -13.38 31.69 3.47
CA THR A 324 -12.95 32.05 4.83
C THR A 324 -12.51 30.84 5.63
N THR A 325 -13.27 29.74 5.59
CA THR A 325 -12.92 28.47 6.22
C THR A 325 -11.70 27.83 5.57
N PHE A 326 -11.63 27.84 4.24
CA PHE A 326 -10.54 27.23 3.48
C PHE A 326 -9.20 27.92 3.78
N THR A 327 -9.18 29.26 3.85
CA THR A 327 -7.97 30.04 4.15
C THR A 327 -7.61 30.10 5.64
N SER A 328 -8.46 29.58 6.52
CA SER A 328 -8.23 29.52 7.96
C SER A 328 -7.02 28.66 8.34
N SER A 329 -6.43 28.94 9.50
CA SER A 329 -5.46 28.06 10.16
C SER A 329 -6.12 26.87 10.87
N ASP A 330 -7.43 26.93 11.11
CA ASP A 330 -8.19 25.87 11.77
C ASP A 330 -8.34 24.65 10.86
N ARG A 331 -7.63 23.58 11.24
CA ARG A 331 -7.62 22.32 10.51
C ARG A 331 -8.95 21.57 10.63
N ALA A 332 -9.60 21.61 11.79
CA ALA A 332 -10.83 20.85 12.03
C ALA A 332 -11.95 21.34 11.11
N ALA A 333 -12.00 22.65 10.87
CA ALA A 333 -12.93 23.26 9.92
C ALA A 333 -12.52 23.07 8.44
N GLY A 334 -11.31 22.58 8.14
CA GLY A 334 -10.83 22.35 6.77
C GLY A 334 -9.83 23.39 6.24
N GLY A 335 -9.24 24.19 7.12
CA GLY A 335 -8.29 25.24 6.79
C GLY A 335 -6.91 24.76 6.32
N ILE A 336 -6.34 25.46 5.33
CA ILE A 336 -5.01 25.18 4.77
C ILE A 336 -3.88 26.07 5.33
N GLY A 337 -4.20 27.04 6.19
CA GLY A 337 -3.28 28.09 6.64
C GLY A 337 -2.27 27.71 7.73
N SER A 338 -2.27 26.47 8.23
CA SER A 338 -1.29 26.05 9.25
C SER A 338 0.10 25.85 8.64
N THR A 339 1.09 26.62 9.12
CA THR A 339 2.48 26.62 8.64
C THR A 339 3.35 25.56 9.32
N SER A 340 3.02 25.11 10.54
CA SER A 340 3.87 24.20 11.32
C SER A 340 4.16 22.89 10.60
N GLU A 341 3.18 22.33 9.89
CA GLU A 341 3.38 21.11 9.09
C GLU A 341 4.37 21.29 7.94
N VAL A 342 4.43 22.49 7.37
CA VAL A 342 5.36 22.81 6.30
C VAL A 342 6.77 22.84 6.89
N ASP A 343 6.95 23.50 8.02
CA ASP A 343 8.22 23.58 8.73
C ASP A 343 8.71 22.18 9.16
N ASP A 344 7.84 21.34 9.73
CA ASP A 344 8.19 19.96 10.10
C ASP A 344 8.68 19.14 8.91
N ARG A 345 8.03 19.29 7.74
CA ARG A 345 8.43 18.61 6.50
C ARG A 345 9.74 19.16 5.96
N LEU A 346 9.94 20.47 6.01
CA LEU A 346 11.18 21.11 5.58
C LEU A 346 12.35 20.70 6.48
N ASN A 347 12.14 20.61 7.79
CA ASN A 347 13.12 20.09 8.75
C ASN A 347 13.44 18.61 8.44
N ALA A 348 12.43 17.77 8.24
CA ALA A 348 12.64 16.37 7.87
C ALA A 348 13.40 16.21 6.54
N MET A 349 13.09 17.04 5.54
CA MET A 349 13.83 17.07 4.27
C MET A 349 15.27 17.54 4.47
N SER A 350 15.50 18.56 5.30
CA SER A 350 16.84 19.05 5.64
C SER A 350 17.66 17.95 6.30
N THR A 351 17.09 17.22 7.25
CA THR A 351 17.76 16.07 7.89
C THR A 351 18.04 14.94 6.90
N ALA A 352 17.11 14.66 5.98
CA ALA A 352 17.30 13.64 4.96
C ALA A 352 18.44 14.00 3.99
N LEU A 353 18.49 15.25 3.51
CA LEU A 353 19.56 15.72 2.61
C LEU A 353 20.92 15.69 3.30
N TRP A 354 20.99 16.19 4.54
CA TRP A 354 22.21 16.07 5.35
C TRP A 354 22.62 14.60 5.54
N GLY A 355 21.65 13.72 5.81
CA GLY A 355 21.89 12.29 5.97
C GLY A 355 22.48 11.64 4.71
N ILE A 356 21.99 12.03 3.53
CA ILE A 356 22.53 11.57 2.23
C ILE A 356 23.98 12.05 2.06
N GLU A 357 24.30 13.28 2.43
CA GLU A 357 25.67 13.81 2.34
C GLU A 357 26.65 13.05 3.25
N GLN A 358 26.22 12.67 4.47
CA GLN A 358 27.08 11.93 5.40
C GLN A 358 27.31 10.48 4.98
N ASN A 359 26.30 9.81 4.42
CA ASN A 359 26.37 8.40 4.03
C ASN A 359 25.78 8.18 2.63
N PRO A 360 26.47 8.63 1.55
CA PRO A 360 25.89 8.71 0.20
C PRO A 360 25.73 7.37 -0.50
N LEU A 361 26.54 6.38 -0.12
CA LEU A 361 26.41 5.02 -0.63
C LEU A 361 25.30 4.32 0.15
N LEU A 362 25.60 3.66 1.25
CA LEU A 362 24.65 2.74 1.89
C LEU A 362 23.54 3.41 2.72
N GLY A 363 23.58 4.75 2.85
CA GLY A 363 22.69 5.49 3.74
C GLY A 363 22.92 5.15 5.20
N TRP A 364 21.96 5.58 6.03
CA TRP A 364 21.94 5.30 7.47
C TRP A 364 21.22 3.99 7.82
N GLY A 365 20.88 3.20 6.80
CA GLY A 365 20.12 1.96 6.93
C GLY A 365 18.59 2.14 6.88
N ILE A 366 17.91 1.14 6.33
CA ILE A 366 16.43 1.14 6.23
C ILE A 366 15.79 1.12 7.62
N GLY A 367 14.68 1.85 7.76
CA GLY A 367 13.89 1.89 8.99
C GLY A 367 14.52 2.70 10.12
N ARG A 368 15.57 3.47 9.85
CA ARG A 368 16.33 4.25 10.85
C ARG A 368 16.14 5.76 10.73
N PHE A 369 15.33 6.23 9.79
CA PHE A 369 15.12 7.67 9.57
C PHE A 369 14.53 8.37 10.80
N ALA A 370 13.64 7.73 11.55
CA ALA A 370 13.12 8.30 12.79
C ALA A 370 14.26 8.60 13.79
N ALA A 371 15.13 7.63 14.05
CA ALA A 371 16.32 7.81 14.87
C ALA A 371 17.27 8.89 14.31
N LEU A 372 17.52 8.88 13.00
CA LEU A 372 18.32 9.90 12.33
C LEU A 372 17.75 11.31 12.57
N ASN A 373 16.44 11.47 12.39
CA ASN A 373 15.74 12.73 12.56
C ASN A 373 15.64 13.18 14.02
N THR A 374 15.78 12.25 14.98
CA THR A 374 15.83 12.57 16.42
C THR A 374 17.24 13.00 16.85
N TYR A 375 18.27 12.22 16.50
CA TYR A 375 19.63 12.46 17.01
C TYR A 375 20.41 13.50 16.21
N TYR A 376 20.11 13.63 14.91
CA TYR A 376 20.81 14.51 13.99
C TYR A 376 19.87 15.49 13.30
N HIS A 377 18.81 15.90 14.01
CA HIS A 377 17.80 16.83 13.50
C HIS A 377 18.43 18.08 12.90
N GLN A 378 18.07 18.39 11.66
CA GLN A 378 18.44 19.63 10.99
C GLN A 378 17.23 20.56 10.95
N VAL A 379 17.44 21.79 11.40
CA VAL A 379 16.42 22.83 11.31
C VAL A 379 16.56 23.51 9.95
N TRP A 380 15.48 23.51 9.18
CA TRP A 380 15.34 24.35 8.01
C TRP A 380 15.22 25.79 8.48
N ALA A 381 16.22 26.60 8.16
CA ALA A 381 16.14 28.05 8.25
C ALA A 381 16.12 28.59 6.83
N PRO A 382 15.13 29.43 6.43
CA PRO A 382 15.24 30.16 5.19
C PRO A 382 16.53 30.98 5.31
N THR A 383 17.49 30.73 4.41
CA THR A 383 18.76 31.46 4.38
C THR A 383 18.40 32.94 4.32
N SER A 384 18.52 33.65 5.44
CA SER A 384 18.47 35.10 5.39
C SER A 384 19.63 35.50 4.49
N THR A 385 19.32 36.15 3.39
CA THR A 385 20.27 36.76 2.47
C THR A 385 20.93 37.95 3.18
N SER A 386 21.70 37.68 4.22
CA SER A 386 22.51 38.65 4.92
C SER A 386 23.73 37.97 5.54
N GLY A 387 24.82 37.97 4.79
CA GLY A 387 26.16 37.82 5.36
C GLY A 387 26.86 36.52 5.02
N ALA A 388 27.74 36.60 4.03
CA ALA A 388 28.95 35.79 4.00
C ALA A 388 29.67 35.90 5.35
N ALA A 389 29.55 34.88 6.19
CA ALA A 389 30.35 34.71 7.39
C ALA A 389 30.74 33.23 7.50
N THR A 390 31.87 32.90 6.89
CA THR A 390 32.87 31.94 7.38
C THR A 390 32.35 30.84 8.32
N ARG A 391 31.88 29.73 7.76
CA ARG A 391 31.76 28.46 8.50
C ARG A 391 33.15 27.93 8.80
N SER A 392 33.67 28.23 9.99
CA SER A 392 34.76 27.45 10.59
C SER A 392 34.18 26.14 11.15
N PRO A 393 34.74 24.96 10.84
CA PRO A 393 34.29 23.71 11.41
C PRO A 393 34.79 23.63 12.86
N ARG A 394 33.92 23.95 13.83
CA ARG A 394 34.15 23.52 15.22
C ARG A 394 33.76 22.05 15.33
N THR A 395 34.71 21.18 15.02
CA THR A 395 34.74 19.79 15.47
C THR A 395 34.75 19.79 17.00
N ARG A 396 33.56 19.66 17.61
CA ARG A 396 33.44 19.30 19.02
C ARG A 396 33.51 17.78 19.08
N THR A 397 34.72 17.24 19.15
CA THR A 397 34.96 15.87 19.57
C THR A 397 34.55 15.73 21.03
N SER A 398 33.27 15.47 21.30
CA SER A 398 32.86 14.90 22.57
C SER A 398 32.99 13.38 22.46
N SER A 399 34.12 12.85 22.92
CA SER A 399 34.22 11.48 23.40
C SER A 399 33.30 11.34 24.62
N GLY A 400 32.02 11.07 24.38
CA GLY A 400 31.02 10.85 25.40
C GLY A 400 30.46 9.45 25.23
N SER A 401 30.84 8.55 26.14
CA SER A 401 30.16 7.28 26.37
C SER A 401 28.65 7.48 26.50
N PRO A 402 27.80 6.54 26.05
CA PRO A 402 26.36 6.70 26.16
C PRO A 402 25.96 6.83 27.64
N PRO A 403 25.13 7.83 28.03
CA PRO A 403 24.69 7.97 29.40
C PRO A 403 23.75 6.83 29.75
N SER A 404 24.15 6.04 30.75
CA SER A 404 23.27 5.17 31.52
C SER A 404 22.23 6.02 32.25
N SER A 405 20.95 5.72 32.02
CA SER A 405 19.80 6.04 32.89
C SER A 405 19.74 7.46 33.45
N ALA A 406 19.02 8.35 32.75
CA ALA A 406 18.39 9.50 33.39
C ALA A 406 17.07 9.83 32.68
N SER A 407 15.98 9.69 33.43
CA SER A 407 14.65 10.17 33.13
C SER A 407 14.65 11.69 33.01
N SER A 408 14.46 12.20 31.79
CA SER A 408 14.11 13.59 31.54
C SER A 408 13.09 13.64 30.42
N GLY A 409 11.84 13.92 30.78
CA GLY A 409 10.73 14.06 29.84
C GLY A 409 10.96 15.24 28.91
N TRP A 410 11.01 14.95 27.61
CA TRP A 410 10.91 15.93 26.54
C TRP A 410 9.81 15.49 25.57
N CYS A 411 8.84 16.38 25.38
CA CYS A 411 7.66 16.20 24.55
C CYS A 411 8.03 16.22 23.06
N CYS A 412 7.92 15.06 22.41
CA CYS A 412 7.56 14.98 21.00
C CYS A 412 6.11 14.47 20.93
N GLY A 413 5.22 15.29 20.36
CA GLY A 413 3.94 14.86 19.80
C GLY A 413 2.99 14.11 20.74
N SER A 414 2.29 14.85 21.60
CA SER A 414 0.99 14.46 22.15
C SER A 414 0.01 15.61 21.94
N PRO A 415 -1.28 15.33 21.72
CA PRO A 415 -2.25 16.34 21.28
C PRO A 415 -2.53 17.33 22.42
N CYS A 416 -2.54 18.60 22.09
CA CYS A 416 -2.98 19.65 23.00
C CYS A 416 -4.46 19.45 23.36
N CYS A 417 -4.71 18.98 24.59
CA CYS A 417 -5.92 19.32 25.32
C CYS A 417 -5.82 20.78 25.81
N SER A 418 -6.73 21.64 25.37
CA SER A 418 -7.26 22.76 26.16
C SER A 418 -8.37 23.48 25.38
N GLY A 419 -9.62 23.37 25.85
CA GLY A 419 -10.78 24.11 25.35
C GLY A 419 -12.00 23.23 25.15
#